data_AF-A0A2P2GJI9-F1
#
_entry.id   AF-A0A2P2GJI9-F1
#
_cell.length_a   1.000
_cell.length_b   1.000
_cell.length_c   1.000
_cell.angle_alpha   90.00
_cell.angle_beta   90.00
_cell.angle_gamma   90.00
#
_symmetry.space_group_name_H-M   'P 1'
#
loop_
_entity.id
_entity.type
_entity.pdbx_description
1 polymer ?
#
loop_
_entity_poly.entity_id
_entity_poly.type
_entity_poly.pdbx_seq_one_letter_code
_entity_poly.pdbx_strand_id
1 'polypeptide(L)'
;MSYRLDAVVGDFDRLRTWAGGVPGAVVAPLRQRLGLLPLSDALCEDLPRLLRELSRTGPVAHVAADFWGGDGEQTAALWRAGAQEWGPAHTEDFSGPREGWPINAVLARLGAEPAAPGAPEYRDLFAEVGLGGGRHEEDWRRAALEARDAADYDEWYERERAARESEERAAAERAVLERLRGVPVPLDGKAIMTLLGMPEGRTIGAALRHLRQLRIDRGPQTREEAESALRAWAAEQGLPSVPVGRAGEPSP
;
A
#
# COMPACT_ATOMS: atom_id res chain seq x y z
N MET A 1 16.33 5.22 12.10
CA MET A 1 16.28 4.90 10.66
C MET A 1 16.98 6.02 9.92
N SER A 2 17.77 5.74 8.89
CA SER A 2 18.44 6.77 8.10
C SER A 2 17.69 7.06 6.80
N TYR A 3 17.84 8.29 6.30
CA TYR A 3 17.29 8.75 5.02
C TYR A 3 18.37 9.60 4.35
N ARG A 4 18.75 9.26 3.12
CA ARG A 4 19.69 10.03 2.31
C ARG A 4 19.14 10.24 0.91
N LEU A 5 19.16 11.49 0.48
CA LEU A 5 18.75 11.90 -0.85
C LEU A 5 19.66 13.02 -1.34
N ASP A 6 20.14 12.93 -2.58
CA ASP A 6 20.67 14.05 -3.34
C ASP A 6 20.17 13.89 -4.79
N ALA A 7 19.32 14.80 -5.23
CA ALA A 7 18.57 14.62 -6.47
C ALA A 7 18.09 15.92 -7.10
N VAL A 8 17.74 15.82 -8.38
CA VAL A 8 16.96 16.85 -9.09
C VAL A 8 15.52 16.38 -9.22
N VAL A 9 14.57 17.25 -8.86
CA VAL A 9 13.12 17.03 -8.99
C VAL A 9 12.54 17.99 -10.01
N GLY A 10 11.66 17.50 -10.89
CA GLY A 10 11.02 18.29 -11.94
C GLY A 10 9.97 17.48 -12.67
N ASP A 11 9.52 17.94 -13.83
CA ASP A 11 8.59 17.18 -14.69
C ASP A 11 9.22 15.85 -15.15
N PHE A 12 8.50 14.73 -14.95
CA PHE A 12 9.02 13.38 -15.20
C PHE A 12 9.44 13.17 -16.65
N ASP A 13 8.56 13.48 -17.60
CA ASP A 13 8.76 13.19 -19.02
C ASP A 13 9.94 14.01 -19.57
N ARG A 14 10.08 15.27 -19.13
CA ARG A 14 11.19 16.14 -19.49
C ARG A 14 12.51 15.67 -18.92
N LEU A 15 12.55 15.31 -17.63
CA LEU A 15 13.76 14.77 -17.01
C LEU A 15 14.18 13.46 -17.70
N ARG A 16 13.22 12.59 -18.03
CA ARG A 16 13.51 11.31 -18.68
C ARG A 16 14.01 11.49 -20.10
N THR A 17 13.47 12.46 -20.83
CA THR A 17 13.96 12.83 -22.16
C THR A 17 15.42 13.28 -22.12
N TRP A 18 15.78 14.12 -21.14
CA TRP A 18 17.17 14.54 -20.94
C TRP A 18 18.07 13.35 -20.55
N ALA A 19 17.62 12.52 -19.61
CA ALA A 19 18.39 11.38 -19.11
C ALA A 19 18.69 10.34 -20.20
N GLY A 20 17.82 10.19 -21.21
CA GLY A 20 18.07 9.29 -22.35
C GLY A 20 19.34 9.58 -23.14
N GLY A 21 19.89 10.81 -23.06
CA GLY A 21 21.15 11.20 -23.68
C GLY A 21 22.37 11.12 -22.76
N VAL A 22 22.19 10.79 -21.48
CA VAL A 22 23.23 10.89 -20.45
C VAL A 22 23.48 9.51 -19.82
N PRO A 23 24.66 8.91 -20.06
CA PRO A 23 24.98 7.61 -19.49
C PRO A 23 24.86 7.58 -17.96
N GLY A 24 24.13 6.61 -17.42
CA GLY A 24 23.94 6.42 -15.99
C GLY A 24 22.90 7.32 -15.32
N ALA A 25 22.33 8.30 -16.05
CA ALA A 25 21.20 9.09 -15.59
C ALA A 25 19.92 8.27 -15.69
N VAL A 26 19.15 8.23 -14.60
CA VAL A 26 17.87 7.52 -14.50
C VAL A 26 16.87 8.39 -13.77
N VAL A 27 15.59 8.28 -14.14
CA VAL A 27 14.53 9.11 -13.54
C VAL A 27 13.48 8.22 -12.91
N ALA A 28 13.34 8.31 -11.59
CA ALA A 28 12.30 7.66 -10.84
C ALA A 28 11.01 8.49 -10.92
N PRO A 29 9.85 7.87 -11.17
CA PRO A 29 8.58 8.58 -11.15
C PRO A 29 8.17 8.93 -9.71
N LEU A 30 7.66 10.15 -9.55
CA LEU A 30 6.99 10.63 -8.34
C LEU A 30 5.49 10.84 -8.65
N ARG A 31 4.68 11.14 -7.64
CA ARG A 31 3.29 11.54 -7.88
C ARG A 31 3.23 12.93 -8.52
N GLN A 32 2.05 13.30 -9.02
CA GLN A 32 1.78 14.63 -9.58
C GLN A 32 2.65 14.98 -10.80
N ARG A 33 2.93 14.00 -11.66
CA ARG A 33 3.78 14.11 -12.87
C ARG A 33 5.24 14.50 -12.60
N LEU A 34 5.67 14.50 -11.34
CA LEU A 34 7.05 14.78 -11.00
C LEU A 34 7.92 13.55 -11.25
N GLY A 35 9.20 13.79 -11.51
CA GLY A 35 10.25 12.79 -11.56
C GLY A 35 11.42 13.22 -10.67
N LEU A 36 12.19 12.22 -10.25
CA LEU A 36 13.38 12.35 -9.41
C LEU A 36 14.57 11.75 -10.15
N LEU A 37 15.57 12.58 -10.43
CA LEU A 37 16.86 12.19 -10.99
C LEU A 37 17.88 12.12 -9.84
N PRO A 38 18.26 10.93 -9.36
CA PRO A 38 19.30 10.81 -8.34
C PRO A 38 20.64 11.32 -8.89
N LEU A 39 21.34 12.12 -8.10
CA LEU A 39 22.63 12.67 -8.49
C LEU A 39 23.76 11.72 -8.05
N SER A 40 24.38 11.05 -9.02
CA SER A 40 25.65 10.34 -8.80
C SER A 40 26.82 11.32 -8.71
N ASP A 41 27.95 10.87 -8.16
CA ASP A 41 29.22 11.63 -8.13
C ASP A 41 29.56 12.29 -9.48
N ALA A 42 29.43 11.56 -10.59
CA ALA A 42 29.72 12.08 -11.93
C ALA A 42 28.79 13.24 -12.38
N LEU A 43 27.54 13.26 -11.90
CA LEU A 43 26.59 14.33 -12.17
C LEU A 43 26.81 15.54 -11.24
N CYS A 44 27.39 15.31 -10.07
CA CYS A 44 27.70 16.36 -9.10
C CYS A 44 28.94 17.17 -9.46
N GLU A 45 29.84 16.68 -10.32
CA GLU A 45 31.09 17.37 -10.69
C GLU A 45 30.88 18.83 -11.16
N ASP A 46 29.79 19.09 -11.89
CA ASP A 46 29.37 20.45 -12.29
C ASP A 46 27.85 20.63 -12.13
N LEU A 47 27.38 20.45 -10.89
CA LEU A 47 25.97 20.57 -10.53
C LEU A 47 25.33 21.91 -10.98
N PRO A 48 25.97 23.09 -10.84
CA PRO A 48 25.38 24.34 -11.31
C PRO A 48 25.15 24.36 -12.83
N ARG A 49 26.05 23.81 -13.63
CA ARG A 49 25.86 23.70 -15.07
C ARG A 49 24.70 22.76 -15.42
N LEU A 50 24.63 21.61 -14.76
CA LEU A 50 23.55 20.64 -14.91
C LEU A 50 22.18 21.28 -14.62
N LEU A 51 22.04 21.97 -13.48
CA LEU A 51 20.78 22.62 -13.08
C LEU A 51 20.39 23.75 -14.04
N ARG A 52 21.37 24.52 -14.55
CA ARG A 52 21.12 25.53 -15.59
C ARG A 52 20.60 24.90 -16.88
N GLU A 53 21.14 23.76 -17.28
CA GLU A 53 20.71 23.06 -18.48
C GLU A 53 19.30 22.50 -18.33
N LEU A 54 19.05 21.73 -17.27
CA LEU A 54 17.75 21.12 -16.98
C LEU A 54 16.62 22.17 -16.84
N SER A 55 16.91 23.30 -16.20
CA SER A 55 15.92 24.36 -15.95
C SER A 55 15.52 25.16 -17.19
N ARG A 56 16.21 25.02 -18.33
CA ARG A 56 15.91 25.79 -19.56
C ARG A 56 14.56 25.45 -20.17
N THR A 57 14.14 24.19 -20.10
CA THR A 57 12.88 23.74 -20.69
C THR A 57 11.70 23.86 -19.71
N GLY A 58 11.95 24.40 -18.50
CA GLY A 58 10.99 24.54 -17.40
C GLY A 58 11.62 24.16 -16.04
N PRO A 59 10.96 24.43 -14.92
CA PRO A 59 11.60 24.49 -13.60
C PRO A 59 12.07 23.13 -13.10
N VAL A 60 13.17 23.13 -12.36
CA VAL A 60 13.68 21.98 -11.61
C VAL A 60 14.18 22.43 -10.24
N ALA A 61 14.09 21.55 -9.25
CA ALA A 61 14.65 21.77 -7.92
C ALA A 61 15.81 20.82 -7.67
N HIS A 62 16.90 21.33 -7.10
CA HIS A 62 17.85 20.49 -6.38
C HIS A 62 17.33 20.27 -4.96
N VAL A 63 17.33 19.02 -4.51
CA VAL A 63 16.95 18.63 -3.15
C VAL A 63 17.98 17.68 -2.58
N ALA A 64 18.42 17.96 -1.37
CA ALA A 64 19.33 17.11 -0.61
C ALA A 64 18.83 16.95 0.83
N ALA A 65 19.00 15.76 1.38
CA ALA A 65 18.69 15.44 2.75
C ALA A 65 19.62 14.34 3.26
N ASP A 66 20.11 14.50 4.49
CA ASP A 66 20.79 13.42 5.23
C ASP A 66 20.25 13.41 6.65
N PHE A 67 19.60 12.31 7.04
CA PHE A 67 19.07 12.10 8.37
C PHE A 67 19.62 10.82 8.97
N TRP A 68 20.08 10.91 10.21
CA TRP A 68 20.56 9.79 10.99
C TRP A 68 20.22 9.96 12.47
N GLY A 69 19.58 8.96 13.06
CA GLY A 69 19.34 8.94 14.51
C GLY A 69 18.34 9.97 15.05
N GLY A 70 17.62 10.70 14.20
CA GLY A 70 16.66 11.75 14.60
C GLY A 70 17.18 13.16 14.34
N ASP A 71 18.48 13.29 14.09
CA ASP A 71 19.13 14.50 13.61
C ASP A 71 19.33 14.42 12.09
N GLY A 72 19.45 15.56 11.44
CA GLY A 72 19.71 15.62 10.02
C GLY A 72 19.66 17.01 9.45
N GLU A 73 19.83 17.10 8.15
CA GLU A 73 19.81 18.35 7.41
C GLU A 73 18.98 18.21 6.14
N GLN A 74 18.47 19.35 5.67
CA GLN A 74 17.88 19.49 4.35
C GLN A 74 18.46 20.71 3.66
N THR A 75 18.73 20.56 2.37
CA THR A 75 19.08 21.67 1.48
C THR A 75 18.23 21.61 0.23
N ALA A 76 17.73 22.74 -0.24
CA ALA A 76 16.98 22.80 -1.49
C ALA A 76 17.17 24.12 -2.24
N ALA A 77 17.14 24.07 -3.57
CA ALA A 77 17.21 25.23 -4.45
C ALA A 77 16.31 25.06 -5.68
N LEU A 78 15.66 26.13 -6.11
CA LEU A 78 14.83 26.16 -7.32
C LEU A 78 15.58 26.82 -8.46
N TRP A 79 15.53 26.20 -9.63
CA TRP A 79 16.09 26.71 -10.87
C TRP A 79 15.01 26.85 -11.93
N ARG A 80 14.99 28.00 -12.60
CA ARG A 80 14.08 28.30 -13.72
C ARG A 80 14.81 29.09 -14.79
N ALA A 81 14.60 28.72 -16.05
CA ALA A 81 15.15 29.44 -17.21
C ALA A 81 16.68 29.64 -17.14
N GLY A 82 17.42 28.66 -16.61
CA GLY A 82 18.89 28.72 -16.51
C GLY A 82 19.43 29.61 -15.38
N ALA A 83 18.58 30.03 -14.44
CA ALA A 83 18.97 30.79 -13.27
C ALA A 83 18.42 30.15 -11.99
N GLN A 84 19.13 30.33 -10.87
CA GLN A 84 18.65 29.96 -9.55
C GLN A 84 17.65 31.03 -9.09
N GLU A 85 16.38 30.66 -9.00
CA GLU A 85 15.28 31.54 -8.64
C GLU A 85 15.11 31.64 -7.11
N TRP A 86 15.44 30.55 -6.39
CA TRP A 86 15.32 30.48 -4.94
C TRP A 86 16.34 29.50 -4.34
N GLY A 87 16.74 29.74 -3.10
CA GLY A 87 17.71 28.92 -2.35
C GLY A 87 19.17 29.29 -2.63
N PRO A 88 20.15 28.44 -2.23
CA PRO A 88 19.94 27.23 -1.45
C PRO A 88 19.41 27.57 -0.06
N ALA A 89 18.24 27.06 0.28
CA ALA A 89 17.72 27.10 1.64
C ALA A 89 18.21 25.85 2.35
N HIS A 90 18.66 26.02 3.58
CA HIS A 90 19.23 24.95 4.39
C HIS A 90 18.65 25.01 5.79
N THR A 91 18.43 23.84 6.41
CA THR A 91 18.08 23.76 7.84
C THR A 91 18.57 22.45 8.44
N GLU A 92 18.97 22.52 9.70
CA GLU A 92 19.14 21.40 10.64
C GLU A 92 18.07 21.43 11.74
N ASP A 93 17.30 22.53 11.84
CA ASP A 93 16.22 22.72 12.79
C ASP A 93 14.86 22.47 12.13
N PHE A 94 14.13 21.50 12.67
CA PHE A 94 12.82 21.05 12.19
C PHE A 94 11.70 21.31 13.23
N SER A 95 11.92 22.23 14.17
CA SER A 95 10.91 22.63 15.16
C SER A 95 9.79 23.52 14.59
N GLY A 96 10.05 24.19 13.46
CA GLY A 96 9.10 25.05 12.76
C GLY A 96 8.08 24.32 11.87
N PRO A 97 7.15 25.06 11.25
CA PRO A 97 6.13 24.49 10.36
C PRO A 97 6.76 23.76 9.16
N ARG A 98 6.19 22.61 8.80
CA ARG A 98 6.72 21.71 7.76
C ARG A 98 6.77 22.36 6.38
N GLU A 99 5.88 23.29 6.09
CA GLU A 99 5.84 24.06 4.84
C GLU A 99 7.07 24.95 4.67
N GLY A 100 7.72 25.32 5.79
CA GLY A 100 8.94 26.10 5.80
C GLY A 100 10.21 25.26 5.59
N TRP A 101 10.13 23.93 5.71
CA TRP A 101 11.29 23.06 5.52
C TRP A 101 11.75 23.09 4.06
N PRO A 102 13.07 23.11 3.76
CA PRO A 102 13.59 23.38 2.42
C PRO A 102 12.96 22.56 1.31
N ILE A 103 12.79 21.25 1.51
CA ILE A 103 12.20 20.36 0.49
C ILE A 103 10.71 20.67 0.27
N ASN A 104 9.91 20.82 1.33
CA ASN A 104 8.50 21.17 1.18
C ASN A 104 8.33 22.55 0.54
N ALA A 105 9.15 23.52 0.95
CA ALA A 105 9.14 24.88 0.41
C ALA A 105 9.49 24.92 -1.08
N VAL A 106 10.42 24.08 -1.55
CA VAL A 106 10.78 24.02 -2.98
C VAL A 106 9.73 23.25 -3.80
N LEU A 107 9.14 22.19 -3.25
CA LEU A 107 8.06 21.44 -3.91
C LEU A 107 6.84 22.33 -4.16
N ALA A 108 6.46 23.15 -3.16
CA ALA A 108 5.38 24.12 -3.33
C ALA A 108 5.66 25.10 -4.49
N ARG A 109 6.91 25.55 -4.63
CA ARG A 109 7.33 26.46 -5.71
C ARG A 109 7.47 25.77 -7.09
N LEU A 110 7.72 24.46 -7.09
CA LEU A 110 7.65 23.63 -8.30
C LEU A 110 6.20 23.43 -8.78
N GLY A 111 5.22 23.69 -7.92
CA GLY A 111 3.80 23.50 -8.22
C GLY A 111 3.22 22.19 -7.69
N ALA A 112 3.88 21.54 -6.73
CA ALA A 112 3.30 20.39 -6.05
C ALA A 112 2.04 20.81 -5.27
N GLU A 113 0.98 20.05 -5.45
CA GLU A 113 -0.31 20.26 -4.81
C GLU A 113 -0.34 19.60 -3.43
N PRO A 114 -0.86 20.29 -2.40
CA PRO A 114 -1.02 19.71 -1.07
C PRO A 114 -2.10 18.63 -1.06
N ALA A 115 -2.15 17.89 0.04
CA ALA A 115 -3.20 16.92 0.28
C ALA A 115 -4.60 17.56 0.19
N ALA A 116 -5.59 16.78 -0.25
CA ALA A 116 -6.98 17.24 -0.24
C ALA A 116 -7.42 17.66 1.17
N PRO A 117 -8.35 18.63 1.31
CA PRO A 117 -8.86 19.05 2.60
C PRO A 117 -9.35 17.86 3.45
N GLY A 118 -8.92 17.79 4.71
CA GLY A 118 -9.25 16.69 5.62
C GLY A 118 -8.25 15.53 5.63
N ALA A 119 -7.17 15.60 4.86
CA ALA A 119 -6.04 14.68 5.01
C ALA A 119 -5.36 14.85 6.38
N PRO A 120 -4.68 13.80 6.90
CA PRO A 120 -3.95 13.89 8.15
C PRO A 120 -2.85 14.97 8.13
N GLU A 121 -2.66 15.68 9.24
CA GLU A 121 -1.69 16.78 9.35
C GLU A 121 -0.23 16.37 9.05
N TYR A 122 0.13 15.10 9.26
CA TYR A 122 1.47 14.59 8.93
C TYR A 122 1.70 14.40 7.42
N ARG A 123 0.66 14.54 6.59
CA ARG A 123 0.71 14.33 5.15
C ARG A 123 1.03 15.65 4.44
N ASP A 124 2.32 15.98 4.44
CA ASP A 124 2.88 17.16 3.78
C ASP A 124 3.23 16.90 2.31
N LEU A 125 3.79 17.91 1.63
CA LEU A 125 4.16 17.83 0.22
C LEU A 125 5.17 16.71 -0.05
N PHE A 126 6.15 16.51 0.83
CA PHE A 126 7.10 15.39 0.75
C PHE A 126 6.37 14.04 0.65
N ALA A 127 5.40 13.79 1.53
CA ALA A 127 4.60 12.57 1.52
C ALA A 127 3.66 12.50 0.30
N GLU A 128 3.10 13.63 -0.13
CA GLU A 128 2.17 13.70 -1.27
C GLU A 128 2.83 13.36 -2.59
N VAL A 129 4.00 13.96 -2.88
CA VAL A 129 4.74 13.66 -4.11
C VAL A 129 5.38 12.27 -4.07
N GLY A 130 5.42 11.62 -2.91
CA GLY A 130 5.90 10.24 -2.77
C GLY A 130 7.39 10.10 -2.48
N LEU A 131 8.05 11.16 -2.00
CA LEU A 131 9.47 11.10 -1.60
C LEU A 131 9.73 10.17 -0.42
N GLY A 132 8.70 9.74 0.32
CA GLY A 132 8.82 8.71 1.34
C GLY A 132 8.96 7.28 0.83
N GLY A 133 8.86 7.04 -0.49
CA GLY A 133 8.90 5.70 -1.09
C GLY A 133 10.29 5.06 -1.13
N GLY A 134 11.36 5.86 -1.24
CA GLY A 134 12.76 5.43 -1.17
C GLY A 134 13.49 6.13 -0.03
N ARG A 135 14.51 5.48 0.53
CA ARG A 135 15.32 6.03 1.65
C ARG A 135 16.78 6.26 1.26
N HIS A 136 17.25 5.58 0.22
CA HIS A 136 18.62 5.66 -0.28
C HIS A 136 18.62 5.75 -1.81
N GLU A 137 19.75 6.13 -2.39
CA GLU A 137 19.91 6.28 -3.83
C GLU A 137 19.50 5.01 -4.60
N GLU A 138 19.84 3.82 -4.08
CA GLU A 138 19.52 2.54 -4.71
C GLU A 138 18.02 2.29 -4.83
N ASP A 139 17.21 2.77 -3.88
CA ASP A 139 15.75 2.63 -3.93
C ASP A 139 15.19 3.40 -5.12
N TRP A 140 15.68 4.64 -5.32
CA TRP A 140 15.26 5.48 -6.44
C TRP A 140 15.75 4.96 -7.77
N ARG A 141 16.99 4.45 -7.84
CA ARG A 141 17.49 3.78 -9.05
C ARG A 141 16.64 2.56 -9.41
N ARG A 142 16.22 1.77 -8.42
CA ARG A 142 15.31 0.64 -8.65
C ARG A 142 13.97 1.10 -9.21
N ALA A 143 13.34 2.08 -8.59
CA ALA A 143 12.07 2.65 -9.07
C ALA A 143 12.19 3.19 -10.52
N ALA A 144 13.32 3.82 -10.86
CA ALA A 144 13.57 4.27 -12.22
C ALA A 144 13.71 3.12 -13.23
N LEU A 145 14.36 2.02 -12.83
CA LEU A 145 14.50 0.82 -13.68
C LEU A 145 13.15 0.11 -13.89
N GLU A 146 12.31 0.06 -12.86
CA GLU A 146 10.95 -0.50 -12.95
C GLU A 146 10.05 0.34 -13.87
N ALA A 147 10.25 1.66 -13.90
CA ALA A 147 9.51 2.58 -14.74
C ALA A 147 10.06 2.71 -16.18
N ARG A 148 11.24 2.15 -16.48
CA ARG A 148 11.96 2.41 -17.75
C ARG A 148 11.17 2.02 -19.00
N ASP A 149 10.33 0.99 -18.89
CA ASP A 149 9.60 0.39 -20.01
C ASP A 149 8.23 1.07 -20.24
N ALA A 150 7.94 2.16 -19.52
CA ALA A 150 6.79 3.02 -19.78
C ALA A 150 7.14 4.10 -20.81
N ALA A 151 6.25 4.38 -21.75
CA ALA A 151 6.43 5.38 -22.80
C ALA A 151 6.30 6.82 -22.29
N ASP A 152 5.61 7.07 -21.18
CA ASP A 152 5.49 8.37 -20.51
C ASP A 152 4.96 8.19 -19.07
N TYR A 153 4.73 9.31 -18.38
CA TYR A 153 4.15 9.32 -17.05
C TYR A 153 2.78 8.66 -16.96
N ASP A 154 1.90 8.90 -17.94
CA ASP A 154 0.51 8.47 -17.87
C ASP A 154 0.42 6.96 -18.00
N GLU A 155 1.19 6.36 -18.92
CA GLU A 155 1.29 4.91 -19.03
C GLU A 155 1.86 4.27 -17.75
N TRP A 156 2.92 4.86 -17.17
CA TRP A 156 3.46 4.38 -15.90
C TRP A 156 2.40 4.45 -14.80
N TYR A 157 1.69 5.57 -14.68
CA TYR A 157 0.69 5.81 -13.64
C TYR A 157 -0.51 4.85 -13.75
N GLU A 158 -0.95 4.55 -14.97
CA GLU A 158 -2.00 3.56 -15.23
C GLU A 158 -1.57 2.15 -14.82
N ARG A 159 -0.36 1.73 -15.18
CA ARG A 159 0.22 0.43 -14.78
C ARG A 159 0.31 0.31 -13.26
N GLU A 160 0.83 1.34 -12.61
CA GLU A 160 1.00 1.42 -11.16
C GLU A 160 -0.35 1.42 -10.42
N ARG A 161 -1.36 2.14 -10.95
CA ARG A 161 -2.73 2.08 -10.42
C ARG A 161 -3.32 0.68 -10.56
N ALA A 162 -3.20 0.06 -11.73
CA ALA A 162 -3.74 -1.28 -11.97
C ALA A 162 -3.08 -2.34 -11.07
N ALA A 163 -1.77 -2.24 -10.85
CA ALA A 163 -1.04 -3.11 -9.93
C ALA A 163 -1.58 -2.99 -8.50
N ARG A 164 -1.74 -1.76 -7.99
CA ARG A 164 -2.30 -1.50 -6.65
C ARG A 164 -3.73 -2.03 -6.51
N GLU A 165 -4.59 -1.78 -7.48
CA GLU A 165 -5.96 -2.30 -7.47
C GLU A 165 -5.98 -3.84 -7.44
N SER A 166 -5.08 -4.49 -8.18
CA SER A 166 -4.93 -5.95 -8.17
C SER A 166 -4.48 -6.46 -6.80
N GLU A 167 -3.50 -5.81 -6.18
CA GLU A 167 -3.02 -6.15 -4.84
C GLU A 167 -4.10 -5.97 -3.76
N GLU A 168 -4.86 -4.88 -3.83
CA GLU A 168 -5.98 -4.61 -2.95
C GLU A 168 -7.07 -5.68 -3.07
N ARG A 169 -7.43 -6.08 -4.30
CA ARG A 169 -8.35 -7.19 -4.55
C ARG A 169 -7.83 -8.49 -3.94
N ALA A 170 -6.56 -8.81 -4.16
CA ALA A 170 -5.93 -10.00 -3.58
C ALA A 170 -5.84 -9.93 -2.04
N ALA A 171 -5.62 -8.76 -1.46
CA ALA A 171 -5.63 -8.56 -0.01
C ALA A 171 -7.04 -8.72 0.57
N ALA A 172 -8.07 -8.18 -0.08
CA ALA A 172 -9.46 -8.32 0.30
C ALA A 172 -9.91 -9.80 0.25
N GLU A 173 -9.54 -10.52 -0.83
CA GLU A 173 -9.80 -11.95 -0.95
C GLU A 173 -9.12 -12.76 0.17
N ARG A 174 -7.83 -12.49 0.43
CA ARG A 174 -7.11 -13.11 1.54
C ARG A 174 -7.76 -12.82 2.89
N ALA A 175 -8.23 -11.59 3.12
CA ALA A 175 -8.93 -11.23 4.35
C ALA A 175 -10.27 -11.98 4.50
N VAL A 176 -11.01 -12.21 3.41
CA VAL A 176 -12.22 -13.04 3.43
C VAL A 176 -11.88 -14.49 3.79
N LEU A 177 -10.88 -15.08 3.13
CA LEU A 177 -10.45 -16.45 3.40
C LEU A 177 -9.96 -16.62 4.85
N GLU A 178 -9.21 -15.65 5.38
CA GLU A 178 -8.71 -15.69 6.75
C GLU A 178 -9.85 -15.61 7.78
N ARG A 179 -10.86 -14.75 7.55
CA ARG A 179 -12.08 -14.72 8.38
C ARG A 179 -12.78 -16.07 8.40
N LEU A 180 -12.81 -16.81 7.29
CA LEU A 180 -13.45 -18.12 7.21
C LEU A 180 -12.66 -19.22 7.93
N ARG A 181 -11.32 -19.14 7.95
CA ARG A 181 -10.43 -20.13 8.60
C ARG A 181 -10.62 -20.21 10.11
N GLY A 182 -10.91 -19.07 10.76
CA GLY A 182 -11.07 -18.97 12.21
C GLY A 182 -12.46 -19.28 12.76
N VAL A 183 -13.48 -19.47 11.90
CA VAL A 183 -14.85 -19.72 12.36
C VAL A 183 -15.04 -21.21 12.64
N PRO A 184 -15.20 -21.63 13.91
CA PRO A 184 -15.37 -23.03 14.27
C PRO A 184 -16.50 -23.67 13.47
N VAL A 185 -16.34 -24.93 13.08
CA VAL A 185 -17.49 -25.69 12.59
C VAL A 185 -18.34 -26.01 13.83
N PRO A 186 -19.60 -25.54 13.91
CA PRO A 186 -20.42 -25.70 15.11
C PRO A 186 -20.65 -27.17 15.50
N LEU A 187 -20.64 -28.07 14.52
CA LEU A 187 -20.77 -29.51 14.70
C LEU A 187 -19.71 -30.25 13.86
N ASP A 188 -18.84 -31.00 14.54
CA ASP A 188 -17.93 -31.94 13.91
C ASP A 188 -18.60 -33.32 13.73
N GLY A 189 -17.93 -34.24 13.02
CA GLY A 189 -18.46 -35.59 12.80
C GLY A 189 -18.81 -36.32 14.10
N LYS A 190 -18.07 -36.08 15.18
CA LYS A 190 -18.32 -36.70 16.50
C LYS A 190 -19.58 -36.16 17.14
N ALA A 191 -19.80 -34.85 17.10
CA ALA A 191 -21.00 -34.21 17.59
C ALA A 191 -22.25 -34.68 16.82
N ILE A 192 -22.15 -34.81 15.49
CA ILE A 192 -23.23 -35.33 14.64
C ILE A 192 -23.56 -36.79 14.98
N MET A 193 -22.55 -37.65 15.17
CA MET A 193 -22.75 -39.04 15.58
C MET A 193 -23.48 -39.14 16.92
N THR A 194 -23.09 -38.34 17.91
CA THR A 194 -23.75 -38.29 19.23
C THR A 194 -25.20 -37.82 19.13
N LEU A 195 -25.46 -36.76 18.35
CA LEU A 195 -26.80 -36.18 18.22
C LEU A 195 -27.79 -37.07 17.46
N LEU A 196 -27.29 -37.80 16.45
CA LEU A 196 -28.12 -38.72 15.66
C LEU A 196 -28.14 -40.15 16.24
N GLY A 197 -27.26 -40.47 17.19
CA GLY A 197 -27.12 -41.82 17.72
C GLY A 197 -26.66 -42.85 16.68
N MET A 198 -25.90 -42.41 15.67
CA MET A 198 -25.49 -43.24 14.53
C MET A 198 -23.98 -43.43 14.48
N PRO A 199 -23.48 -44.62 14.06
CA PRO A 199 -22.06 -44.83 13.82
C PRO A 199 -21.58 -44.03 12.60
N GLU A 200 -20.26 -43.94 12.44
CA GLU A 200 -19.64 -43.36 11.26
C GLU A 200 -20.11 -44.06 9.98
N GLY A 201 -20.39 -43.29 8.92
CA GLY A 201 -20.92 -43.86 7.68
C GLY A 201 -21.40 -42.81 6.68
N ARG A 202 -21.95 -43.29 5.56
CA ARG A 202 -22.40 -42.43 4.43
C ARG A 202 -23.39 -41.34 4.87
N THR A 203 -24.25 -41.63 5.85
CA THR A 203 -25.23 -40.70 6.40
C THR A 203 -24.58 -39.52 7.14
N ILE A 204 -23.54 -39.77 7.94
CA ILE A 204 -22.77 -38.71 8.62
C ILE A 204 -22.06 -37.81 7.60
N GLY A 205 -21.53 -38.40 6.52
CA GLY A 205 -20.97 -37.63 5.40
C GLY A 205 -22.01 -36.77 4.68
N ALA A 206 -23.25 -37.24 4.55
CA ALA A 206 -24.35 -36.45 3.97
C ALA A 206 -24.78 -35.30 4.89
N ALA A 207 -24.86 -35.53 6.20
CA ALA A 207 -25.12 -34.50 7.20
C ALA A 207 -24.05 -33.40 7.19
N LEU A 208 -22.76 -33.78 7.15
CA LEU A 208 -21.65 -32.83 7.04
C LEU A 208 -21.70 -32.00 5.75
N ARG A 209 -22.11 -32.60 4.62
CA ARG A 209 -22.31 -31.86 3.36
C ARG A 209 -23.49 -30.91 3.44
N HIS A 210 -24.60 -31.33 4.03
CA HIS A 210 -25.79 -30.49 4.20
C HIS A 210 -25.51 -29.27 5.08
N LEU A 211 -24.87 -29.46 6.24
CA LEU A 211 -24.48 -28.36 7.12
C LEU A 211 -23.44 -27.43 6.47
N ARG A 212 -22.54 -27.98 5.65
CA ARG A 212 -21.59 -27.17 4.86
C ARG A 212 -22.29 -26.34 3.79
N GLN A 213 -23.30 -26.90 3.12
CA GLN A 213 -24.10 -26.18 2.12
C GLN A 213 -24.91 -25.05 2.77
N LEU A 214 -25.59 -25.32 3.88
CA LEU A 214 -26.31 -24.30 4.67
C LEU A 214 -25.42 -23.14 5.09
N ARG A 215 -24.17 -23.42 5.47
CA ARG A 215 -23.18 -22.40 5.83
C ARG A 215 -22.75 -21.55 4.63
N ILE A 216 -22.69 -22.13 3.43
CA ILE A 216 -22.40 -21.39 2.19
C ILE A 216 -23.59 -20.45 1.87
N ASP A 217 -24.82 -20.93 2.06
CA ASP A 217 -26.03 -20.19 1.68
C ASP A 217 -26.44 -19.11 2.71
N ARG A 218 -26.21 -19.34 4.01
CA ARG A 218 -26.71 -18.49 5.11
C ARG A 218 -25.62 -17.85 5.98
N GLY A 219 -24.35 -18.18 5.74
CA GLY A 219 -23.22 -17.69 6.54
C GLY A 219 -22.95 -18.50 7.81
N PRO A 220 -22.12 -17.97 8.75
CA PRO A 220 -21.78 -18.63 10.02
C PRO A 220 -23.03 -18.96 10.84
N GLN A 221 -23.09 -20.16 11.41
CA GLN A 221 -24.20 -20.61 12.25
C GLN A 221 -23.71 -20.88 13.67
N THR A 222 -24.57 -20.64 14.65
CA THR A 222 -24.32 -21.07 16.03
C THR A 222 -24.44 -22.60 16.15
N ARG A 223 -24.01 -23.14 17.28
CA ARG A 223 -24.14 -24.58 17.55
C ARG A 223 -25.60 -25.01 17.55
N GLU A 224 -26.45 -24.25 18.22
CA GLU A 224 -27.89 -24.52 18.34
C GLU A 224 -28.59 -24.49 16.98
N GLU A 225 -28.23 -23.54 16.12
CA GLU A 225 -28.76 -23.44 14.75
C GLU A 225 -28.34 -24.63 13.89
N ALA A 226 -27.06 -25.02 13.98
CA ALA A 226 -26.55 -26.19 13.26
C ALA A 226 -27.21 -27.48 13.76
N GLU A 227 -27.47 -27.61 15.06
CA GLU A 227 -28.18 -28.75 15.63
C GLU A 227 -29.65 -28.78 15.18
N SER A 228 -30.32 -27.64 15.17
CA SER A 228 -31.71 -27.53 14.72
C SER A 228 -31.84 -27.89 13.24
N ALA A 229 -30.94 -27.36 12.40
CA ALA A 229 -30.88 -27.70 10.98
C ALA A 229 -30.54 -29.18 10.75
N LEU A 230 -29.62 -29.76 11.53
CA LEU A 230 -29.30 -31.18 11.47
C LEU A 230 -30.51 -32.06 11.80
N ARG A 231 -31.29 -31.71 12.84
CA ARG A 231 -32.51 -32.44 13.20
C ARG A 231 -33.59 -32.31 12.13
N ALA A 232 -33.77 -31.12 11.56
CA ALA A 232 -34.73 -30.89 10.47
C ALA A 232 -34.38 -31.74 9.25
N TRP A 233 -33.11 -31.72 8.83
CA TRP A 233 -32.61 -32.57 7.74
C TRP A 233 -32.78 -34.07 8.06
N ALA A 234 -32.46 -34.50 9.28
CA ALA A 234 -32.62 -35.89 9.69
C ALA A 234 -34.08 -36.35 9.61
N ALA A 235 -35.03 -35.49 10.01
CA ALA A 235 -36.47 -35.76 9.90
C ALA A 235 -36.92 -35.87 8.43
N GLU A 236 -36.42 -35.01 7.54
CA GLU A 236 -36.67 -35.10 6.10
C GLU A 236 -36.13 -36.39 5.47
N GLN A 237 -35.01 -36.91 5.98
CA GLN A 237 -34.41 -38.17 5.54
C GLN A 237 -35.04 -39.41 6.22
N GLY A 238 -36.01 -39.24 7.12
CA GLY A 238 -36.64 -40.33 7.86
C GLY A 238 -35.72 -41.01 8.89
N LEU A 239 -34.71 -40.30 9.39
CA LEU A 239 -33.74 -40.81 10.36
C LEU A 239 -34.24 -40.62 11.80
N PRO A 240 -33.95 -41.56 12.72
CA PRO A 240 -34.30 -41.40 14.13
C PRO A 240 -33.49 -40.24 14.76
N SER A 241 -34.17 -39.23 15.28
CA SER A 241 -33.55 -38.21 16.13
C SER A 241 -33.67 -38.61 17.60
N VAL A 242 -32.57 -38.66 18.34
CA VAL A 242 -32.61 -38.91 19.78
C VAL A 242 -33.26 -37.71 20.47
N PRO A 243 -34.32 -37.86 21.30
CA PRO A 243 -34.89 -36.76 22.06
C PRO A 243 -33.91 -36.33 23.15
N VAL A 244 -33.68 -35.02 23.29
CA VAL A 244 -32.94 -34.45 24.44
C VAL A 244 -33.77 -34.72 25.70
N GLY A 245 -33.26 -35.57 26.59
CA GLY A 245 -33.88 -35.85 27.88
C GLY A 245 -34.04 -34.55 28.67
N ARG A 246 -35.28 -34.24 29.07
CA ARG A 246 -35.57 -33.18 30.05
C ARG A 246 -34.82 -33.49 31.34
N ALA A 247 -34.07 -32.50 31.83
CA ALA A 247 -33.46 -32.52 33.15
C ALA A 247 -34.53 -32.84 34.22
N GLY A 248 -34.12 -33.66 35.20
CA GLY A 248 -35.00 -34.37 36.11
C GLY A 248 -35.93 -33.49 36.94
N GLU A 249 -37.19 -33.91 37.00
CA GLU A 249 -38.07 -33.65 38.13
C GLU A 249 -37.75 -34.65 39.25
N PRO A 250 -37.53 -34.20 40.50
CA PRO A 250 -37.49 -35.10 41.64
C PRO A 250 -38.93 -35.46 42.02
N SER A 251 -39.19 -36.74 42.28
CA SER A 251 -40.45 -37.21 42.87
C SER A 251 -40.21 -37.70 44.30
N PRO A 252 -41.25 -37.61 45.16
CA PRO A 252 -41.16 -37.38 46.61
C PRO A 252 -40.75 -38.58 47.46
#